data_AF-A0AAD0CE56-F1
#
_entry.id   AF-A0AAD0CE56-F1
#
_cell.length_a   1.000
_cell.length_b   1.000
_cell.length_c   1.000
_cell.angle_alpha   90.00
_cell.angle_beta   90.00
_cell.angle_gamma   90.00
#
_symmetry.space_group_name_H-M   'P 1'
#
loop_
_entity.id
_entity.type
_entity.pdbx_description
1 polymer ?
#
loop_
_entity_poly.entity_id
_entity_poly.type
_entity_poly.pdbx_seq_one_letter_code
_entity_poly.pdbx_strand_id
1 'polypeptide(L)'
;MKKELISGYFTVAFICSIFMWLFGEDSYRGYAYNLGKAIVWPITIFESYPEIDGDSPLKFASSYQKVVASGNIEGYADFNTAVGLLAYYFYVESNPSIKLKDYNELMYKGRGADKFFKTLMQKEEILTKVADYLDGLSFGDIVSERDDIEDDLMDLLDDRV
;
A
#
# COMPACT_ATOMS: atom_id res chain seq x y z
N MET A 1 32.74 17.07 14.69
CA MET A 1 31.62 17.02 13.70
C MET A 1 31.33 15.61 13.18
N LYS A 2 32.12 14.99 12.29
CA LYS A 2 31.78 13.65 11.72
C LYS A 2 31.57 12.55 12.77
N LYS A 3 32.48 12.47 13.76
CA LYS A 3 32.38 11.49 14.86
C LYS A 3 31.14 11.71 15.74
N GLU A 4 30.79 12.96 16.01
CA GLU A 4 29.61 13.31 16.82
C GLU A 4 28.31 12.99 16.08
N LEU A 5 28.26 13.24 14.77
CA LEU A 5 27.14 12.86 13.90
C LEU A 5 26.94 11.35 13.85
N ILE A 6 28.02 10.59 13.62
CA ILE A 6 27.99 9.12 13.60
C ILE A 6 27.58 8.58 14.98
N SER A 7 28.10 9.15 16.06
CA SER A 7 27.73 8.75 17.42
C SER A 7 26.26 9.03 17.71
N GLY A 8 25.77 10.23 17.39
CA GLY A 8 24.37 10.59 17.58
C GLY A 8 23.45 9.67 16.77
N TYR A 9 23.83 9.35 15.53
CA TYR A 9 23.10 8.41 14.69
C TYR A 9 22.93 7.03 15.35
N PHE A 10 24.03 6.42 15.81
CA PHE A 10 23.96 5.11 16.47
C PHE A 10 23.24 5.17 17.82
N THR A 11 23.30 6.28 18.54
CA THR A 11 22.50 6.48 19.77
C THR A 11 21.00 6.48 19.46
N VAL A 12 20.57 7.19 18.41
CA VAL A 12 19.16 7.19 17.97
C VAL A 12 18.75 5.80 17.51
N ALA A 13 19.56 5.14 16.66
CA ALA A 13 19.31 3.78 16.19
C ALA A 13 19.14 2.79 17.35
N PHE A 14 19.98 2.90 18.38
CA PHE A 14 19.90 2.05 19.56
C PHE A 14 18.60 2.26 20.34
N ILE A 15 18.22 3.52 20.60
CA ILE A 15 16.96 3.84 21.30
C ILE A 15 15.75 3.33 20.49
N CYS A 16 15.73 3.59 19.18
CA CYS A 16 14.69 3.11 18.28
C CYS A 16 14.61 1.58 18.26
N SER A 17 15.75 0.87 18.24
CA SER A 17 15.76 -0.59 18.24
C SER A 17 15.14 -1.20 19.49
N ILE A 18 15.33 -0.56 20.66
CA ILE A 18 14.72 -1.00 21.92
C ILE A 18 13.22 -0.77 21.86
N PHE A 19 12.79 0.38 21.36
CA PHE A 19 11.38 0.71 21.23
C PHE A 19 10.67 -0.25 20.25
N MET A 20 11.24 -0.48 19.07
CA MET A 20 10.71 -1.41 18.06
C MET A 20 10.67 -2.85 18.59
N TRP A 21 11.70 -3.28 19.30
CA TRP A 21 11.76 -4.64 19.85
C TRP A 21 10.72 -4.88 20.96
N LEU A 22 10.45 -3.89 21.81
CA LEU A 22 9.55 -4.05 22.95
C LEU A 22 8.09 -3.73 22.62
N PHE A 23 7.84 -2.79 21.70
CA PHE A 23 6.51 -2.22 21.45
C PHE A 23 6.13 -2.14 19.96
N GLY A 24 7.03 -2.48 19.04
CA GLY A 24 6.79 -2.38 17.61
C GLY A 24 6.03 -3.58 17.03
N GLU A 25 5.54 -3.40 15.81
CA GLU A 25 4.87 -4.45 15.02
C GLU A 25 5.78 -5.68 14.80
N ASP A 26 7.09 -5.47 14.70
CA ASP A 26 8.11 -6.51 14.56
C ASP A 26 8.69 -6.99 15.90
N SER A 27 8.01 -6.75 17.03
CA SER A 27 8.45 -7.19 18.37
C SER A 27 8.59 -8.71 18.50
N TYR A 28 7.82 -9.47 17.71
CA TYR A 28 7.95 -10.94 17.62
C TYR A 28 9.29 -11.38 16.99
N ARG A 29 9.97 -10.49 16.25
CA ARG A 29 11.29 -10.75 15.67
C ARG A 29 12.38 -10.43 16.70
N GLY A 30 13.50 -11.16 16.64
CA GLY A 30 14.60 -11.01 17.61
C GLY A 30 15.21 -9.60 17.60
N TYR A 31 15.85 -9.22 18.71
CA TYR A 31 16.48 -7.90 18.88
C TYR A 31 17.45 -7.52 17.74
N ALA A 32 18.22 -8.48 17.22
CA ALA A 32 19.14 -8.23 16.11
C ALA A 32 18.43 -7.77 14.83
N TYR A 33 17.22 -8.25 14.55
CA TYR A 33 16.42 -7.80 13.41
C TYR A 33 15.97 -6.35 13.61
N ASN A 34 15.43 -6.03 14.79
CA ASN A 34 14.96 -4.68 15.14
C ASN A 34 16.12 -3.66 15.18
N LEU A 35 17.31 -4.07 15.64
CA LEU A 35 18.53 -3.26 15.57
C LEU A 35 18.98 -3.03 14.13
N GLY A 36 18.95 -4.05 13.28
CA GLY A 36 19.21 -3.92 11.85
C GLY A 36 18.28 -2.90 11.21
N LYS A 37 16.97 -3.06 11.40
CA LYS A 37 15.92 -2.14 10.92
C LYS A 37 16.18 -0.70 11.40
N ALA A 38 16.47 -0.52 12.69
CA ALA A 38 16.78 0.79 13.27
C ALA A 38 18.16 1.36 12.89
N ILE A 39 19.05 0.61 12.27
CA ILE A 39 20.33 1.10 11.70
C ILE A 39 20.19 1.42 10.22
N VAL A 40 19.23 0.84 9.50
CA VAL A 40 19.02 1.11 8.07
C VAL A 40 17.82 1.99 7.79
N TRP A 41 17.07 2.40 8.83
CA TRP A 41 15.86 3.22 8.69
C TRP A 41 15.99 4.50 7.84
N PRO A 42 17.14 5.21 7.74
CA PRO A 42 17.20 6.37 6.85
C PRO A 42 17.29 5.91 5.39
N ILE A 43 17.93 4.76 5.13
CA ILE A 43 18.01 4.17 3.79
C ILE A 43 16.59 3.86 3.31
N THR A 44 15.74 3.31 4.19
CA THR A 44 14.33 3.05 3.85
C THR A 44 13.49 4.32 3.70
N ILE A 45 13.85 5.43 4.35
CA ILE A 45 13.18 6.74 4.12
C ILE A 45 13.60 7.37 2.80
N PHE A 46 14.83 7.12 2.35
CA PHE A 46 15.33 7.62 1.07
C PHE A 46 15.16 6.61 -0.08
N GLU A 47 14.36 5.55 0.11
CA GLU A 47 13.93 4.70 -0.99
C GLU A 47 13.00 5.52 -1.89
N SER A 48 13.55 6.05 -2.99
CA SER A 48 12.76 6.64 -4.06
C SER A 48 12.07 5.51 -4.81
N TYR A 49 10.79 5.29 -4.50
CA TYR A 49 9.98 4.42 -5.32
C TYR A 49 9.69 5.06 -6.68
N PRO A 50 9.51 4.25 -7.74
CA PRO A 50 9.05 4.78 -9.01
C PRO A 50 7.65 5.40 -8.84
N GLU A 51 7.49 6.60 -9.38
CA GLU A 51 6.22 7.31 -9.50
C GLU A 51 5.31 6.62 -10.51
N ILE A 52 4.02 6.56 -10.19
CA ILE A 52 3.00 6.06 -11.11
C ILE A 52 2.64 7.19 -12.10
N ASP A 53 2.65 6.85 -13.38
CA ASP A 53 2.33 7.77 -14.48
C ASP A 53 0.97 7.35 -15.04
N GLY A 54 -0.06 8.10 -14.65
CA GLY A 54 -1.46 7.86 -14.99
C GLY A 54 -1.89 8.45 -16.34
N ASP A 55 -1.06 9.28 -17.00
CA ASP A 55 -1.40 10.01 -18.24
C ASP A 55 -1.95 9.12 -19.37
N SER A 56 -1.61 7.83 -19.37
CA SER A 56 -2.20 6.88 -20.30
C SER A 56 -2.17 5.44 -19.74
N PRO A 57 -3.06 4.55 -20.21
CA PRO A 57 -3.05 3.14 -19.80
C PRO A 57 -1.70 2.44 -20.00
N LEU A 58 -0.96 2.82 -21.05
CA LEU A 58 0.36 2.23 -21.35
C LEU A 58 1.45 2.70 -20.36
N LYS A 59 1.43 3.99 -20.01
CA LYS A 59 2.35 4.57 -19.02
C LYS A 59 2.05 4.03 -17.63
N PHE A 60 0.77 3.91 -17.28
CA PHE A 60 0.32 3.30 -16.02
C PHE A 60 0.81 1.86 -15.91
N ALA A 61 0.58 1.03 -16.94
CA ALA A 61 1.06 -0.35 -16.98
C ALA A 61 2.59 -0.44 -16.91
N SER A 62 3.31 0.50 -17.53
CA SER A 62 4.78 0.54 -17.47
C SER A 62 5.29 0.89 -16.07
N SER A 63 4.72 1.90 -15.41
CA SER A 63 5.09 2.28 -14.04
C SER A 63 4.71 1.18 -13.04
N TYR A 64 3.54 0.55 -13.20
CA TYR A 64 3.14 -0.63 -12.46
C TYR A 64 4.16 -1.76 -12.59
N GLN A 65 4.65 -2.05 -13.81
CA GLN A 65 5.64 -3.10 -14.02
C GLN A 65 6.98 -2.80 -13.33
N LYS A 66 7.40 -1.53 -13.27
CA LYS A 66 8.61 -1.11 -12.53
C LYS A 66 8.47 -1.39 -11.03
N VAL A 67 7.28 -1.15 -10.48
CA VAL A 67 6.95 -1.49 -9.09
C VAL A 67 7.08 -3.00 -8.86
N VAL A 68 6.49 -3.82 -9.73
CA VAL A 68 6.57 -5.30 -9.61
C VAL A 68 8.02 -5.80 -9.68
N ALA A 69 8.84 -5.15 -10.51
CA ALA A 69 10.25 -5.53 -10.71
C ALA A 69 11.18 -5.11 -9.56
N SER A 70 10.71 -4.31 -8.58
CA SER A 70 11.53 -3.81 -7.46
C SER A 70 11.98 -4.89 -6.46
N GLY A 71 11.36 -6.08 -6.48
CA GLY A 71 11.76 -7.21 -5.64
C GLY A 71 11.27 -7.19 -4.19
N ASN A 72 10.47 -6.19 -3.79
CA ASN A 72 9.82 -6.12 -2.48
C ASN A 72 8.50 -6.93 -2.49
N ILE A 73 8.56 -8.19 -2.03
CA ILE A 73 7.40 -9.11 -2.06
C ILE A 73 6.27 -8.65 -1.13
N GLU A 74 6.59 -8.19 0.08
CA GLU A 74 5.58 -7.71 1.06
C GLU A 74 4.94 -6.42 0.55
N GLY A 75 5.74 -5.43 0.15
CA GLY A 75 5.21 -4.19 -0.42
C GLY A 75 4.42 -4.42 -1.71
N TYR A 76 4.78 -5.40 -2.54
CA TYR A 76 3.99 -5.76 -3.71
C TYR A 76 2.59 -6.25 -3.32
N ALA A 77 2.48 -7.08 -2.29
CA ALA A 77 1.17 -7.54 -1.79
C ALA A 77 0.34 -6.35 -1.29
N ASP A 78 0.93 -5.47 -0.49
CA ASP A 78 0.25 -4.29 0.06
C ASP A 78 -0.21 -3.33 -1.04
N PHE A 79 0.62 -3.09 -2.04
CA PHE A 79 0.28 -2.27 -3.20
C PHE A 79 -0.87 -2.86 -4.02
N ASN A 80 -0.86 -4.17 -4.29
CA ASN A 80 -1.97 -4.82 -5.01
C ASN A 80 -3.27 -4.75 -4.20
N THR A 81 -3.17 -4.87 -2.87
CA THR A 81 -4.32 -4.69 -1.97
C THR A 81 -4.85 -3.27 -2.07
N ALA A 82 -4.01 -2.25 -1.96
CA ALA A 82 -4.41 -0.84 -2.07
C ALA A 82 -5.08 -0.53 -3.41
N VAL A 83 -4.46 -0.94 -4.53
CA VAL A 83 -5.03 -0.76 -5.88
C VAL A 83 -6.35 -1.53 -6.04
N GLY A 84 -6.44 -2.73 -5.47
CA GLY A 84 -7.66 -3.53 -5.49
C GLY A 84 -8.81 -2.88 -4.72
N LEU A 85 -8.53 -2.38 -3.51
CA LEU A 85 -9.47 -1.63 -2.67
C LEU A 85 -9.94 -0.36 -3.38
N LEU A 86 -9.03 0.42 -3.95
CA LEU A 86 -9.34 1.62 -4.71
C LEU A 86 -10.23 1.34 -5.94
N ALA A 87 -9.90 0.29 -6.70
CA ALA A 87 -10.72 -0.13 -7.82
C ALA A 87 -12.13 -0.53 -7.36
N TYR A 88 -12.23 -1.20 -6.21
CA TYR A 88 -13.51 -1.56 -5.62
C TYR A 88 -14.28 -0.34 -5.10
N TYR A 89 -13.61 0.61 -4.46
CA TYR A 89 -14.18 1.89 -4.05
C TYR A 89 -14.85 2.58 -5.23
N PHE A 90 -14.16 2.78 -6.36
CA PHE A 90 -14.76 3.40 -7.54
C PHE A 90 -15.89 2.56 -8.16
N TYR A 91 -15.81 1.23 -8.04
CA TYR A 91 -16.90 0.37 -8.47
C TYR A 91 -18.15 0.54 -7.60
N VAL A 92 -17.99 0.57 -6.28
CA VAL A 92 -19.07 0.79 -5.32
C VAL A 92 -19.64 2.19 -5.49
N GLU A 93 -18.81 3.21 -5.65
CA GLU A 93 -19.21 4.59 -5.96
C GLU A 93 -20.17 4.64 -7.16
N SER A 94 -19.78 4.01 -8.29
CA SER A 94 -20.62 3.95 -9.50
C SER A 94 -21.81 2.96 -9.38
N ASN A 95 -21.91 2.14 -8.33
CA ASN A 95 -22.97 1.12 -8.17
C ASN A 95 -23.62 1.20 -6.77
N PRO A 96 -24.60 2.11 -6.56
CA PRO A 96 -25.28 2.31 -5.28
C PRO A 96 -25.98 1.07 -4.70
N SER A 97 -26.26 0.06 -5.51
CA SER A 97 -26.90 -1.18 -5.08
C SER A 97 -25.98 -2.11 -4.30
N ILE A 98 -24.66 -1.91 -4.36
CA ILE A 98 -23.68 -2.72 -3.63
C ILE A 98 -23.70 -2.33 -2.15
N LYS A 99 -23.80 -3.34 -1.29
CA LYS A 99 -23.88 -3.18 0.17
C LYS A 99 -22.67 -3.79 0.88
N LEU A 100 -22.49 -3.43 2.15
CA LEU A 100 -21.48 -4.00 3.03
C LEU A 100 -21.48 -5.55 3.05
N LYS A 101 -22.66 -6.18 2.93
CA LYS A 101 -22.77 -7.64 2.85
C LYS A 101 -22.05 -8.22 1.62
N ASP A 102 -22.15 -7.54 0.47
CA ASP A 102 -21.55 -7.98 -0.79
C ASP A 102 -20.03 -7.88 -0.71
N TYR A 103 -19.52 -6.79 -0.12
CA TYR A 103 -18.09 -6.63 0.19
C TYR A 103 -17.59 -7.76 1.08
N ASN A 104 -18.27 -8.03 2.20
CA ASN A 104 -17.88 -9.08 3.13
C ASN A 104 -17.89 -10.48 2.49
N GLU A 105 -18.85 -10.75 1.60
CA GLU A 105 -18.91 -11.99 0.86
C GLU A 105 -17.74 -12.13 -0.13
N LEU A 106 -17.41 -11.05 -0.84
CA LEU A 106 -16.29 -11.03 -1.77
C LEU A 106 -14.93 -11.20 -1.06
N MET A 107 -14.69 -10.42 -0.01
CA MET A 107 -13.39 -10.34 0.66
C MET A 107 -13.11 -11.52 1.61
N TYR A 108 -14.09 -11.93 2.42
CA TYR A 108 -13.87 -12.94 3.47
C TYR A 108 -14.27 -14.35 3.08
N LYS A 109 -15.20 -14.52 2.12
CA LYS A 109 -15.58 -15.88 1.64
C LYS A 109 -14.82 -16.27 0.37
N GLY A 110 -14.17 -15.32 -0.31
CA GLY A 110 -13.09 -15.52 -1.28
C GLY A 110 -13.43 -16.25 -2.58
N ARG A 111 -14.67 -16.71 -2.78
CA ARG A 111 -15.04 -17.41 -4.02
C ARG A 111 -15.13 -16.44 -5.19
N GLY A 112 -14.13 -16.50 -6.07
CA GLY A 112 -14.11 -15.74 -7.32
C GLY A 112 -13.65 -14.29 -7.17
N ALA A 113 -13.08 -13.91 -6.02
CA ALA A 113 -12.51 -12.59 -5.80
C ALA A 113 -11.41 -12.28 -6.83
N ASP A 114 -10.53 -13.25 -7.08
CA ASP A 114 -9.49 -13.18 -8.11
C ASP A 114 -10.05 -12.82 -9.50
N LYS A 115 -11.10 -13.55 -9.93
CA LYS A 115 -11.74 -13.33 -11.21
C LYS A 115 -12.49 -12.01 -11.24
N PHE A 116 -13.13 -11.64 -10.14
CA PHE A 116 -13.84 -10.38 -10.00
C PHE A 116 -12.88 -9.20 -10.13
N PHE A 117 -11.81 -9.13 -9.34
CA PHE A 117 -10.83 -8.03 -9.41
C PHE A 117 -10.13 -7.97 -10.77
N LYS A 118 -9.79 -9.13 -11.35
CA LYS A 118 -9.27 -9.17 -12.72
C LYS A 118 -10.24 -8.58 -13.74
N THR A 119 -11.52 -8.89 -13.63
CA THR A 119 -12.55 -8.34 -14.52
C THR A 119 -12.79 -6.85 -14.25
N LEU A 120 -12.69 -6.45 -12.98
CA LEU A 120 -12.88 -5.08 -12.55
C LEU A 120 -11.81 -4.16 -13.13
N MET A 121 -10.54 -4.56 -13.05
CA MET A 121 -9.40 -3.83 -13.64
C MET A 121 -9.39 -3.82 -15.17
N GLN A 122 -10.25 -4.60 -15.83
CA GLN A 122 -10.46 -4.55 -17.27
C GLN A 122 -11.54 -3.55 -17.70
N LYS A 123 -12.31 -3.00 -16.76
CA LYS A 123 -13.29 -1.97 -17.07
C LYS A 123 -12.57 -0.63 -17.25
N GLU A 124 -12.69 -0.06 -18.45
CA GLU A 124 -12.03 1.19 -18.84
C GLU A 124 -12.34 2.35 -17.88
N GLU A 125 -13.60 2.50 -17.46
CA GLU A 125 -14.01 3.54 -16.50
C GLU A 125 -13.27 3.42 -15.15
N ILE A 126 -13.18 2.20 -14.63
CA ILE A 126 -12.51 1.93 -13.34
C ILE A 126 -11.02 2.11 -13.49
N LEU A 127 -10.42 1.56 -14.55
CA LEU A 127 -8.99 1.70 -14.81
C LEU A 127 -8.58 3.16 -14.97
N THR A 128 -9.42 3.98 -15.62
CA THR A 128 -9.16 5.42 -15.79
C THR A 128 -9.21 6.14 -14.45
N LYS A 129 -10.26 5.94 -13.64
CA LYS A 129 -10.35 6.54 -12.30
C LYS A 129 -9.18 6.14 -11.40
N VAL A 130 -8.79 4.86 -11.43
CA VAL A 130 -7.63 4.35 -10.69
C VAL A 130 -6.34 5.00 -11.19
N ALA A 131 -6.13 5.08 -12.51
CA ALA A 131 -4.94 5.71 -13.08
C ALA A 131 -4.85 7.20 -12.73
N ASP A 132 -5.98 7.93 -12.81
CA ASP A 132 -6.06 9.35 -12.49
C ASP A 132 -5.80 9.61 -10.99
N TYR A 133 -6.31 8.76 -10.10
CA TYR A 133 -6.06 8.88 -8.66
C TYR A 133 -4.59 8.62 -8.31
N LEU A 134 -3.98 7.61 -8.94
CA LEU A 134 -2.61 7.20 -8.64
C LEU A 134 -1.56 8.06 -9.36
N ASP A 135 -1.98 8.95 -10.28
CA ASP A 135 -1.07 9.79 -11.04
C ASP A 135 -0.26 10.70 -10.12
N GLY A 136 1.06 10.66 -10.26
CA GLY A 136 1.99 11.42 -9.42
C GLY A 136 2.26 10.82 -8.04
N LEU A 137 1.57 9.74 -7.65
CA LEU A 137 1.85 9.03 -6.41
C LEU A 137 2.99 8.03 -6.61
N SER A 138 3.88 7.94 -5.63
CA SER A 138 4.88 6.87 -5.58
C SER A 138 4.27 5.59 -5.01
N PHE A 139 4.91 4.45 -5.27
CA PHE A 139 4.52 3.18 -4.64
C PHE A 139 4.41 3.27 -3.11
N GLY A 140 5.32 3.99 -2.46
CA GLY A 140 5.30 4.15 -1.01
C GLY A 140 4.07 4.92 -0.55
N ASP A 141 3.69 5.97 -1.28
CA ASP A 141 2.49 6.75 -1.00
C ASP A 141 1.23 5.88 -1.09
N ILE A 142 1.13 5.09 -2.17
CA ILE A 142 -0.02 4.20 -2.43
C ILE A 142 -0.14 3.12 -1.35
N VAL A 143 0.99 2.55 -0.91
CA VAL A 143 1.00 1.59 0.20
C VAL A 143 0.58 2.25 1.51
N SER A 144 1.02 3.49 1.76
CA SER A 144 0.67 4.22 2.99
C SER A 144 -0.80 4.67 3.03
N GLU A 145 -1.41 4.97 1.89
CA GLU A 145 -2.82 5.35 1.78
C GLU A 145 -3.77 4.14 1.84
N ARG A 146 -3.27 2.90 1.90
CA ARG A 146 -4.11 1.70 1.88
C ARG A 146 -5.21 1.74 2.92
N ASP A 147 -4.86 2.11 4.16
CA ASP A 147 -5.78 2.09 5.28
C ASP A 147 -6.82 3.22 5.13
N ASP A 148 -6.41 4.40 4.65
CA ASP A 148 -7.32 5.52 4.35
C ASP A 148 -8.32 5.14 3.24
N ILE A 149 -7.87 4.45 2.18
CA ILE A 149 -8.73 3.95 1.09
C ILE A 149 -9.74 2.91 1.61
N GLU A 150 -9.32 2.03 2.53
CA GLU A 150 -10.22 1.05 3.14
C GLU A 150 -11.28 1.75 4.00
N ASP A 151 -10.88 2.72 4.82
CA ASP A 151 -11.79 3.50 5.66
C ASP A 151 -12.83 4.26 4.81
N ASP A 152 -12.40 4.95 3.75
CA ASP A 152 -13.30 5.64 2.81
C ASP A 152 -14.30 4.67 2.13
N LEU A 153 -13.85 3.47 1.77
CA LEU A 153 -14.71 2.41 1.22
C LEU A 153 -15.73 1.93 2.25
N MET A 154 -15.30 1.75 3.50
CA MET A 154 -16.17 1.27 4.58
C MET A 154 -17.23 2.31 4.91
N ASP A 155 -16.88 3.59 5.00
CA ASP A 155 -17.81 4.70 5.18
C ASP A 155 -18.85 4.73 4.05
N LEU A 156 -18.41 4.58 2.79
CA LEU A 156 -19.29 4.54 1.63
C LEU A 156 -20.28 3.37 1.66
N LEU A 157 -19.88 2.22 2.23
CA LEU A 157 -20.71 1.02 2.34
C LEU A 157 -21.66 1.07 3.55
N ASP A 158 -21.23 1.69 4.65
CA ASP A 158 -22.01 1.86 5.87
C ASP A 158 -23.19 2.83 5.67
N ASP A 159 -23.00 3.87 4.86
CA ASP A 159 -24.07 4.78 4.43
C ASP A 159 -25.20 4.09 3.63
N ARG A 160 -24.98 2.86 3.19
CA ARG A 160 -25.88 2.10 2.29
C ARG A 160 -26.57 0.90 2.95
N VAL A 161 -26.40 0.75 4.26
CA VAL A 161 -26.99 -0.34 5.08
C VAL A 161 -28.51 -0.33 4.98
#